data_AF-A0A1S1JV72-F1
#
_entry.id   AF-A0A1S1JV72-F1
#
_cell.length_a   1.000
_cell.length_b   1.000
_cell.length_c   1.000
_cell.angle_alpha   90.00
_cell.angle_beta   90.00
_cell.angle_gamma   90.00
#
_symmetry.space_group_name_H-M   'P 1'
#
loop_
_entity.id
_entity.type
_entity.pdbx_description
1 polymer ?
#
loop_
_entity_poly.entity_id
_entity_poly.type
_entity_poly.pdbx_seq_one_letter_code
_entity_poly.pdbx_strand_id
1 'polypeptide(L)'
;MEHLPARYKDGQRGFDRRIMEELAAVGVPCYTLGDLSNRVRTIPQGIPIFIDWLTHLEERIPGPETPHRESIRAGLIRNLNDLAARGNSAAIEALVAQLRRQPPMRSGLIGYATVALARIATKRDFALIAELIDELRPQGAAAGPLIEYLGKVKTDEARDLALRFLDTFTYFSIRALIQMKAHGVRARIEPYLTHSDASIRKEARRAMERLPE
;
A
#
# COMPACT_ATOMS: atom_id res chain seq x y z
N MET A 1 -3.31 10.42 -28.74
CA MET A 1 -4.28 9.30 -28.68
C MET A 1 -5.25 9.45 -29.84
N GLU A 2 -5.08 8.70 -30.93
CA GLU A 2 -5.79 8.96 -32.21
C GLU A 2 -7.17 8.28 -32.32
N HIS A 3 -7.49 7.30 -31.47
CA HIS A 3 -8.75 6.56 -31.51
C HIS A 3 -9.35 6.37 -30.11
N LEU A 4 -9.95 7.43 -29.54
CA LEU A 4 -10.63 7.33 -28.25
C LEU A 4 -11.99 6.62 -28.41
N PRO A 5 -12.22 5.46 -27.77
CA PRO A 5 -13.53 4.81 -27.82
C PRO A 5 -14.63 5.71 -27.25
N ALA A 6 -15.80 5.75 -27.88
CA ALA A 6 -16.94 6.62 -27.53
C ALA A 6 -17.41 6.51 -26.06
N ARG A 7 -17.08 5.40 -25.39
CA ARG A 7 -17.38 5.21 -23.97
C ARG A 7 -16.54 6.08 -23.03
N TYR A 8 -15.39 6.59 -23.47
CA TYR A 8 -14.54 7.47 -22.66
C TYR A 8 -14.87 8.93 -22.93
N LYS A 9 -15.17 9.66 -21.85
CA LYS A 9 -15.47 11.09 -21.88
C LYS A 9 -14.55 11.76 -20.88
N ASP A 10 -13.87 12.82 -21.31
CA ASP A 10 -12.93 13.55 -20.46
C ASP A 10 -13.60 14.04 -19.18
N GLY A 11 -12.87 13.96 -18.06
CA GLY A 11 -13.36 14.30 -16.72
C GLY A 11 -14.42 13.35 -16.15
N GLN A 12 -14.62 12.15 -16.71
CA GLN A 12 -15.65 11.22 -16.26
C GLN A 12 -15.12 9.82 -15.98
N ARG A 13 -15.68 9.16 -14.96
CA ARG A 13 -15.49 7.71 -14.69
C ARG A 13 -14.01 7.26 -14.69
N GLY A 14 -13.13 8.06 -14.09
CA GLY A 14 -11.69 7.79 -14.03
C GLY A 14 -10.91 7.95 -15.34
N PHE A 15 -11.50 8.55 -16.38
CA PHE A 15 -10.79 9.00 -17.58
C PHE A 15 -10.54 10.51 -17.51
N ASP A 16 -9.27 10.90 -17.41
CA ASP A 16 -8.81 12.28 -17.55
C ASP A 16 -7.81 12.33 -18.71
N ARG A 17 -8.10 13.12 -19.73
CA ARG A 17 -7.31 13.13 -20.97
C ARG A 17 -5.86 13.55 -20.72
N ARG A 18 -5.63 14.48 -19.78
CA ARG A 18 -4.31 15.07 -19.52
C ARG A 18 -3.32 14.00 -19.05
N ILE A 19 -3.68 13.21 -18.03
CA ILE A 19 -2.80 12.15 -17.53
C ILE A 19 -2.58 11.05 -18.57
N MET A 20 -3.59 10.73 -19.38
CA MET A 20 -3.45 9.71 -20.43
C MET A 20 -2.51 10.18 -21.55
N GLU A 21 -2.50 11.48 -21.87
CA GLU A 21 -1.57 12.06 -22.83
C GLU A 21 -0.15 12.15 -22.26
N GLU A 22 0.02 12.54 -20.99
CA GLU A 22 1.31 12.51 -20.30
C GLU A 22 1.91 11.09 -20.27
N LEU A 23 1.09 10.08 -19.94
CA LEU A 23 1.51 8.67 -19.94
C LEU A 23 1.86 8.16 -21.35
N ALA A 24 1.07 8.53 -22.36
CA ALA A 24 1.38 8.19 -23.75
C ALA A 24 2.71 8.81 -24.21
N ALA A 25 3.01 10.05 -23.80
CA ALA A 25 4.25 10.74 -24.15
C ALA A 25 5.51 10.05 -23.61
N VAL A 26 5.40 9.33 -22.49
CA VAL A 26 6.49 8.51 -21.94
C VAL A 26 6.44 7.05 -22.40
N GLY A 27 5.62 6.71 -23.39
CA GLY A 27 5.51 5.35 -23.92
C GLY A 27 4.66 4.39 -23.09
N VAL A 28 3.73 4.91 -22.28
CA VAL A 28 2.75 4.14 -21.49
C VAL A 28 1.32 4.51 -21.94
N PRO A 29 0.92 4.23 -23.19
CA PRO A 29 -0.44 4.53 -23.60
C PRO A 29 -1.44 3.66 -22.83
N CYS A 30 -2.45 4.30 -22.24
CA CYS A 30 -3.59 3.62 -21.61
C CYS A 30 -4.87 4.44 -21.79
N TYR A 31 -6.02 3.77 -21.65
CA TYR A 31 -7.32 4.46 -21.61
C TYR A 31 -7.80 4.66 -20.17
N THR A 32 -7.25 3.97 -19.19
CA THR A 32 -7.49 4.23 -17.77
C THR A 32 -6.27 3.82 -16.96
N LEU A 33 -6.08 4.42 -15.79
CA LEU A 33 -5.11 3.95 -14.80
C LEU A 33 -5.43 2.51 -14.31
N GLY A 34 -6.69 2.10 -14.42
CA GLY A 34 -7.13 0.73 -14.16
C GLY A 34 -6.54 -0.29 -15.13
N ASP A 35 -6.36 0.06 -16.40
CA ASP A 35 -5.74 -0.82 -17.40
C ASP A 35 -4.30 -1.14 -17.01
N LEU A 36 -3.57 -0.13 -16.51
CA LEU A 36 -2.21 -0.25 -16.05
C LEU A 36 -2.11 -1.13 -14.79
N SER A 37 -2.85 -0.77 -13.74
CA SER A 37 -2.76 -1.45 -12.44
C SER A 37 -3.19 -2.93 -12.44
N ASN A 38 -3.96 -3.36 -13.45
CA ASN A 38 -4.45 -4.74 -13.55
C ASN A 38 -3.68 -5.61 -14.56
N ARG A 39 -2.95 -5.01 -15.51
CA ARG A 39 -2.39 -5.76 -16.65
C ARG A 39 -0.88 -5.63 -16.77
N VAL A 40 -0.28 -4.63 -16.12
CA VAL A 40 1.14 -4.34 -16.24
C VAL A 40 1.82 -4.57 -14.89
N ARG A 41 2.95 -5.29 -14.91
CA ARG A 41 3.69 -5.65 -13.69
C ARG A 41 4.53 -4.51 -13.14
N THR A 42 5.13 -3.70 -14.02
CA THR A 42 5.94 -2.54 -13.65
C THR A 42 5.90 -1.47 -14.74
N ILE A 43 5.90 -0.21 -14.34
CA ILE A 43 5.80 0.98 -15.19
C ILE A 43 6.76 2.07 -14.69
N PRO A 44 8.09 1.85 -14.74
CA PRO A 44 9.06 2.79 -14.18
C PRO A 44 8.90 4.22 -14.69
N GLN A 45 8.68 4.38 -15.99
CA GLN A 45 8.51 5.67 -16.65
C GLN A 45 7.23 6.41 -16.25
N GLY A 46 6.21 5.71 -15.73
CA GLY A 46 4.99 6.34 -15.23
C GLY A 46 5.08 6.83 -13.80
N ILE A 47 6.07 6.36 -13.02
CA ILE A 47 6.21 6.71 -11.60
C ILE A 47 6.24 8.23 -11.36
N PRO A 48 7.08 9.03 -12.07
CA PRO A 48 7.08 10.47 -11.86
C PRO A 48 5.71 11.12 -12.09
N ILE A 49 4.98 10.66 -13.11
CA ILE A 49 3.62 11.14 -13.44
C ILE A 49 2.64 10.76 -12.34
N PHE A 50 2.70 9.52 -11.83
CA PHE A 50 1.80 9.06 -10.77
C PHE A 50 2.01 9.82 -9.46
N ILE A 51 3.27 10.12 -9.11
CA ILE A 51 3.62 10.92 -7.93
C ILE A 51 3.06 12.33 -8.08
N ASP A 52 3.41 13.00 -9.18
CA ASP A 52 2.98 14.38 -9.44
C ASP A 52 1.45 14.51 -9.41
N TRP A 53 0.75 13.63 -10.13
CA TRP A 53 -0.70 13.64 -10.15
C TRP A 53 -1.33 13.35 -8.80
N LEU A 54 -0.74 12.46 -7.98
CA LEU A 54 -1.29 12.14 -6.66
C LEU A 54 -1.08 13.27 -5.66
N THR A 55 0.06 13.97 -5.76
CA THR A 55 0.39 15.14 -4.94
C THR A 55 -0.51 16.34 -5.27
N HIS A 56 -0.79 16.54 -6.55
CA HIS A 56 -1.54 17.71 -7.05
C HIS A 56 -2.99 17.38 -7.47
N LEU A 57 -3.54 16.27 -6.97
CA LEU A 57 -4.82 15.75 -7.48
C LEU A 57 -5.98 16.74 -7.28
N GLU A 58 -6.05 17.35 -6.11
CA GLU A 58 -7.06 18.33 -5.73
C GLU A 58 -6.97 19.62 -6.56
N GLU A 59 -5.76 20.00 -6.98
CA GLU A 59 -5.51 21.18 -7.83
C GLU A 59 -5.88 20.87 -9.29
N ARG A 60 -5.46 19.69 -9.78
CA ARG A 60 -5.71 19.24 -11.17
C ARG A 60 -7.18 18.96 -11.43
N ILE A 61 -7.89 18.43 -10.44
CA ILE A 61 -9.33 18.17 -10.49
C ILE A 61 -9.94 18.90 -9.29
N PRO A 62 -10.41 20.15 -9.37
CA PRO A 62 -10.90 20.93 -8.23
C PRO A 62 -12.35 20.57 -7.82
N GLY A 63 -12.75 20.93 -6.59
CA GLY A 63 -14.10 20.69 -6.03
C GLY A 63 -14.17 19.58 -4.97
N PRO A 64 -15.35 19.13 -4.54
CA PRO A 64 -15.50 17.99 -3.61
C PRO A 64 -15.06 16.66 -4.25
N GLU A 65 -14.88 15.63 -3.43
CA GLU A 65 -14.56 14.28 -3.93
C GLU A 65 -15.71 13.74 -4.79
N THR A 66 -15.44 13.49 -6.07
CA THR A 66 -16.40 12.91 -7.03
C THR A 66 -16.01 11.47 -7.38
N PRO A 67 -16.92 10.63 -7.91
CA PRO A 67 -16.57 9.30 -8.40
C PRO A 67 -15.43 9.30 -9.43
N HIS A 68 -15.31 10.36 -10.23
CA HIS A 68 -14.21 10.52 -11.16
C HIS A 68 -12.87 10.75 -10.44
N ARG A 69 -12.80 11.74 -9.53
CA ARG A 69 -11.56 12.00 -8.78
C ARG A 69 -11.14 10.79 -7.93
N GLU A 70 -12.11 10.14 -7.29
CA GLU A 70 -11.84 8.95 -6.47
C GLU A 70 -11.27 7.80 -7.32
N SER A 71 -11.79 7.63 -8.55
CA SER A 71 -11.28 6.63 -9.50
C SER A 71 -9.84 6.96 -9.96
N ILE A 72 -9.54 8.23 -10.22
CA ILE A 72 -8.17 8.67 -10.54
C ILE A 72 -7.24 8.41 -9.35
N ARG A 73 -7.64 8.82 -8.13
CA ARG A 73 -6.90 8.58 -6.88
C ARG A 73 -6.58 7.11 -6.68
N ALA A 74 -7.61 6.25 -6.78
CA ALA A 74 -7.44 4.81 -6.64
C ALA A 74 -6.49 4.26 -7.70
N GLY A 75 -6.60 4.71 -8.95
CA GLY A 75 -5.69 4.35 -10.04
C GLY A 75 -4.24 4.74 -9.74
N LEU A 76 -3.99 5.96 -9.28
CA LEU A 76 -2.66 6.46 -8.95
C LEU A 76 -2.03 5.65 -7.81
N ILE A 77 -2.76 5.48 -6.70
CA ILE A 77 -2.32 4.69 -5.55
C ILE A 77 -1.96 3.25 -5.97
N ARG A 78 -2.81 2.62 -6.79
CA ARG A 78 -2.60 1.25 -7.25
C ARG A 78 -1.41 1.13 -8.20
N ASN A 79 -1.16 2.12 -9.05
CA ASN A 79 0.01 2.11 -9.94
C ASN A 79 1.32 2.45 -9.21
N LEU A 80 1.26 3.18 -8.07
CA LEU A 80 2.41 3.35 -7.18
C LEU A 80 2.75 2.09 -6.37
N ASN A 81 1.92 1.04 -6.41
CA ASN A 81 2.23 -0.30 -5.88
C ASN A 81 3.22 -1.06 -6.79
N ASP A 82 4.31 -0.40 -7.18
CA ASP A 82 5.29 -0.88 -8.16
C ASP A 82 6.66 -1.07 -7.49
N LEU A 83 7.36 -2.15 -7.83
CA LEU A 83 8.73 -2.34 -7.32
C LEU A 83 9.72 -1.30 -7.83
N ALA A 84 9.48 -0.71 -9.00
CA ALA A 84 10.30 0.38 -9.50
C ALA A 84 10.19 1.67 -8.67
N ALA A 85 9.13 1.81 -7.84
CA ALA A 85 8.98 2.93 -6.91
C ALA A 85 9.62 2.66 -5.53
N ARG A 86 10.25 1.50 -5.34
CA ARG A 86 10.83 1.11 -4.05
C ARG A 86 11.92 2.09 -3.60
N GLY A 87 11.77 2.63 -2.40
CA GLY A 87 12.71 3.59 -1.81
C GLY A 87 12.66 4.98 -2.42
N ASN A 88 11.69 5.28 -3.29
CA ASN A 88 11.46 6.63 -3.79
C ASN A 88 10.74 7.45 -2.70
N SER A 89 11.41 8.44 -2.12
CA SER A 89 10.87 9.27 -1.03
C SER A 89 9.61 10.03 -1.44
N ALA A 90 9.56 10.58 -2.66
CA ALA A 90 8.40 11.32 -3.14
C ALA A 90 7.16 10.41 -3.31
N ALA A 91 7.34 9.17 -3.75
CA ALA A 91 6.25 8.19 -3.80
C ALA A 91 5.73 7.81 -2.40
N ILE A 92 6.66 7.63 -1.45
CA ILE A 92 6.34 7.33 -0.04
C ILE A 92 5.56 8.49 0.57
N GLU A 93 6.05 9.71 0.41
CA GLU A 93 5.41 10.94 0.90
C GLU A 93 4.02 11.14 0.29
N ALA A 94 3.86 10.94 -1.02
CA ALA A 94 2.57 11.05 -1.68
C ALA A 94 1.55 10.04 -1.11
N LEU A 95 1.95 8.77 -0.91
CA LEU A 95 1.07 7.76 -0.30
C LEU A 95 0.74 8.06 1.16
N VAL A 96 1.69 8.55 1.94
CA VAL A 96 1.46 8.97 3.33
C VAL A 96 0.50 10.15 3.40
N ALA A 97 0.65 11.14 2.51
CA ALA A 97 -0.28 12.26 2.41
C ALA A 97 -1.72 11.78 2.13
N GLN A 98 -1.89 10.77 1.27
CA GLN A 98 -3.20 10.16 1.04
C GLN A 98 -3.76 9.47 2.29
N LEU A 99 -2.93 8.78 3.07
CA LEU A 99 -3.35 8.11 4.30
C LEU A 99 -3.70 9.09 5.43
N ARG A 100 -3.08 10.28 5.45
CA ARG A 100 -3.31 11.34 6.43
C ARG A 100 -4.34 12.40 6.01
N ARG A 101 -4.86 12.33 4.78
CA ARG A 101 -5.73 13.37 4.23
C ARG A 101 -7.03 13.55 5.02
N GLN A 102 -7.65 14.73 4.86
CA GLN A 102 -8.99 15.04 5.34
C GLN A 102 -9.86 15.62 4.19
N PRO A 103 -11.11 15.14 3.99
CA PRO A 103 -11.75 14.00 4.68
C PRO A 103 -11.06 12.66 4.34
N PRO A 104 -11.11 11.65 5.24
CA PRO A 104 -10.42 10.39 5.04
C PRO A 104 -10.91 9.67 3.78
N MET A 105 -10.02 8.90 3.14
CA MET A 105 -10.39 8.05 2.02
C MET A 105 -11.37 6.96 2.46
N ARG A 106 -12.17 6.44 1.52
CA ARG A 106 -12.95 5.22 1.77
C ARG A 106 -12.04 4.05 2.14
N SER A 107 -12.52 3.15 3.00
CA SER A 107 -11.75 2.03 3.55
C SER A 107 -11.01 1.18 2.50
N GLY A 108 -11.62 0.94 1.33
CA GLY A 108 -10.97 0.21 0.24
C GLY A 108 -9.72 0.89 -0.32
N LEU A 109 -9.73 2.23 -0.43
CA LEU A 109 -8.58 3.00 -0.89
C LEU A 109 -7.46 3.05 0.15
N ILE A 110 -7.82 3.09 1.44
CA ILE A 110 -6.84 2.96 2.53
C ILE A 110 -6.08 1.64 2.40
N GLY A 111 -6.79 0.53 2.15
CA GLY A 111 -6.15 -0.77 1.91
C GLY A 111 -5.18 -0.78 0.73
N TYR A 112 -5.52 -0.13 -0.39
CA TYR A 112 -4.59 -0.01 -1.52
C TYR A 112 -3.36 0.82 -1.17
N ALA A 113 -3.54 1.93 -0.45
CA ALA A 113 -2.44 2.79 -0.04
C ALA A 113 -1.50 2.10 0.96
N THR A 114 -2.02 1.37 1.95
CA THR A 114 -1.17 0.65 2.90
C THR A 114 -0.42 -0.50 2.23
N VAL A 115 -1.02 -1.20 1.27
CA VAL A 115 -0.32 -2.23 0.47
C VAL A 115 0.79 -1.60 -0.39
N ALA A 116 0.50 -0.51 -1.10
CA ALA A 116 1.48 0.18 -1.93
C ALA A 116 2.65 0.68 -1.08
N LEU A 117 2.35 1.37 0.02
CA LEU A 117 3.36 1.91 0.94
C LEU A 117 4.20 0.79 1.54
N ALA A 118 3.57 -0.27 2.06
CA ALA A 118 4.27 -1.44 2.58
C ALA A 118 5.20 -2.07 1.55
N ARG A 119 4.84 -2.06 0.26
CA ARG A 119 5.67 -2.62 -0.82
C ARG A 119 6.90 -1.78 -1.09
N ILE A 120 6.73 -0.47 -1.25
CA ILE A 120 7.78 0.44 -1.70
C ILE A 120 8.69 0.95 -0.58
N ALA A 121 8.18 1.00 0.66
CA ALA A 121 8.97 1.39 1.82
C ALA A 121 10.15 0.44 2.07
N THR A 122 11.23 1.01 2.58
CA THR A 122 12.49 0.38 2.95
C THR A 122 12.72 0.48 4.44
N LYS A 123 13.69 -0.25 4.99
CA LYS A 123 14.01 -0.20 6.42
C LYS A 123 14.31 1.22 6.97
N ARG A 124 14.69 2.17 6.11
CA ARG A 124 14.94 3.58 6.49
C ARG A 124 13.65 4.31 6.88
N ASP A 125 12.51 3.84 6.39
CA ASP A 125 11.21 4.45 6.58
C ASP A 125 10.50 3.93 7.85
N PHE A 126 11.19 3.15 8.69
CA PHE A 126 10.60 2.52 9.88
C PHE A 126 9.92 3.53 10.82
N ALA A 127 10.58 4.64 11.16
CA ALA A 127 10.02 5.63 12.08
C ALA A 127 8.69 6.19 11.57
N LEU A 128 8.65 6.56 10.28
CA LEU A 128 7.44 7.05 9.61
C LEU A 128 6.33 6.00 9.60
N ILE A 129 6.65 4.75 9.28
CA ILE A 129 5.65 3.66 9.22
C ILE A 129 5.13 3.32 10.63
N ALA A 130 5.98 3.36 11.66
CA ALA A 130 5.57 3.10 13.04
C ALA A 130 4.57 4.17 13.53
N GLU A 131 4.87 5.45 13.27
CA GLU A 131 3.95 6.56 13.56
C GLU A 131 2.61 6.37 12.84
N LEU A 132 2.65 6.06 11.54
CA LEU A 132 1.44 5.87 10.74
C LEU A 132 0.57 4.68 11.19
N ILE A 133 1.19 3.59 11.69
CA ILE A 133 0.44 2.47 12.29
C ILE A 133 -0.37 2.96 13.49
N ASP A 134 0.22 3.79 14.35
CA ASP A 134 -0.45 4.32 15.54
C ASP A 134 -1.58 5.30 15.18
N GLU A 135 -1.41 6.10 14.12
CA GLU A 135 -2.44 7.02 13.58
C GLU A 135 -3.64 6.31 12.94
N LEU A 136 -3.39 5.20 12.24
CA LEU A 136 -4.44 4.45 11.53
C LEU A 136 -5.25 3.54 12.47
N ARG A 137 -4.68 3.15 13.61
CA ARG A 137 -5.30 2.21 14.56
C ARG A 137 -6.69 2.65 15.07
N PRO A 138 -6.93 3.91 15.50
CA PRO A 138 -8.26 4.33 15.96
C PRO A 138 -9.35 4.25 14.87
N GLN A 139 -8.94 4.25 13.60
CA GLN A 139 -9.86 4.31 12.46
C GLN A 139 -10.32 2.92 11.99
N GLY A 140 -9.90 1.85 12.68
CA GLY A 140 -10.15 0.46 12.25
C GLY A 140 -9.53 0.14 10.88
N ALA A 141 -8.60 0.98 10.43
CA ALA A 141 -8.05 0.94 9.08
C ALA A 141 -7.03 -0.20 8.92
N ALA A 142 -6.91 -0.69 7.68
CA ALA A 142 -6.10 -1.85 7.29
C ALA A 142 -4.59 -1.61 7.47
N ALA A 143 -4.10 -1.64 8.71
CA ALA A 143 -2.69 -1.57 9.08
C ALA A 143 -1.94 -2.89 8.82
N GLY A 144 -2.65 -3.99 8.52
CA GLY A 144 -2.07 -5.31 8.27
C GLY A 144 -0.84 -5.30 7.34
N PRO A 145 -0.90 -4.69 6.14
CA PRO A 145 0.27 -4.58 5.26
C PRO A 145 1.45 -3.83 5.88
N LEU A 146 1.19 -2.78 6.67
CA LEU A 146 2.23 -2.01 7.37
C LEU A 146 2.84 -2.82 8.53
N ILE A 147 2.04 -3.63 9.22
CA ILE A 147 2.50 -4.57 10.25
C ILE A 147 3.39 -5.64 9.61
N GLU A 148 2.99 -6.20 8.47
CA GLU A 148 3.83 -7.16 7.73
C GLU A 148 5.14 -6.51 7.26
N TYR A 149 5.12 -5.24 6.84
CA TYR A 149 6.31 -4.48 6.46
C TYR A 149 7.38 -4.46 7.55
N LEU A 150 7.01 -4.49 8.84
CA LEU A 150 7.96 -4.55 9.96
C LEU A 150 8.98 -5.69 9.77
N GLY A 151 8.55 -6.79 9.14
CA GLY A 151 9.38 -7.92 8.76
C GLY A 151 10.66 -7.57 7.98
N LYS A 152 10.66 -6.45 7.26
CA LYS A 152 11.79 -5.94 6.48
C LYS A 152 12.83 -5.20 7.31
N VAL A 153 12.45 -4.69 8.49
CA VAL A 153 13.28 -3.79 9.32
C VAL A 153 14.31 -4.60 10.11
N LYS A 154 13.88 -5.72 10.71
CA LYS A 154 14.73 -6.69 11.43
C LYS A 154 15.49 -6.09 12.63
N THR A 155 14.79 -5.30 13.44
CA THR A 155 15.32 -4.78 14.71
C THR A 155 14.42 -5.23 15.86
N ASP A 156 14.93 -5.12 17.09
CA ASP A 156 14.17 -5.46 18.30
C ASP A 156 12.93 -4.57 18.44
N GLU A 157 13.03 -3.28 18.09
CA GLU A 157 11.89 -2.35 18.13
C GLU A 157 10.79 -2.76 17.15
N ALA A 158 11.17 -3.20 15.94
CA ALA A 158 10.21 -3.67 14.94
C ALA A 158 9.58 -5.02 15.35
N ARG A 159 10.35 -5.91 15.99
CA ARG A 159 9.84 -7.16 16.59
C ARG A 159 8.81 -6.84 17.66
N ASP A 160 9.17 -5.98 18.61
CA ASP A 160 8.33 -5.66 19.75
C ASP A 160 7.05 -4.96 19.30
N LEU A 161 7.15 -4.08 18.29
CA LEU A 161 5.98 -3.49 17.63
C LEU A 161 5.07 -4.55 17.01
N ALA A 162 5.61 -5.51 16.25
CA ALA A 162 4.82 -6.59 15.66
C ALA A 162 4.13 -7.47 16.72
N LEU A 163 4.79 -7.73 17.85
CA LEU A 163 4.24 -8.49 18.98
C LEU A 163 2.99 -7.83 19.58
N ARG A 164 2.90 -6.48 19.58
CA ARG A 164 1.72 -5.75 20.07
C ARG A 164 0.45 -6.06 19.29
N PHE A 165 0.57 -6.60 18.08
CA PHE A 165 -0.54 -6.89 17.18
C PHE A 165 -0.80 -8.38 16.98
N LEU A 166 -0.25 -9.26 17.82
CA LEU A 166 -0.47 -10.71 17.70
C LEU A 166 -1.95 -11.11 17.85
N ASP A 167 -2.77 -10.36 18.59
CA ASP A 167 -4.18 -10.69 18.80
C ASP A 167 -5.15 -9.97 17.84
N THR A 168 -4.70 -8.89 17.19
CA THR A 168 -5.57 -8.03 16.35
C THR A 168 -5.25 -8.11 14.86
N PHE A 169 -3.98 -8.33 14.51
CA PHE A 169 -3.51 -8.53 13.14
C PHE A 169 -2.64 -9.80 13.04
N THR A 170 -3.05 -10.85 13.74
CA THR A 170 -2.30 -12.09 13.96
C THR A 170 -1.56 -12.62 12.74
N TYR A 171 -2.26 -12.74 11.60
CA TYR A 171 -1.68 -13.24 10.35
C TYR A 171 -0.47 -12.41 9.89
N PHE A 172 -0.61 -11.08 9.89
CA PHE A 172 0.44 -10.17 9.44
C PHE A 172 1.59 -10.09 10.45
N SER A 173 1.26 -10.10 11.74
CA SER A 173 2.24 -10.09 12.84
C SER A 173 3.13 -11.33 12.82
N ILE A 174 2.55 -12.53 12.68
CA ILE A 174 3.33 -13.78 12.57
C ILE A 174 4.22 -13.75 11.32
N ARG A 175 3.72 -13.29 10.17
CA ARG A 175 4.53 -13.17 8.95
C ARG A 175 5.69 -12.20 9.10
N ALA A 176 5.48 -11.06 9.75
CA ALA A 176 6.53 -10.10 10.06
C ALA A 176 7.63 -10.76 10.90
N LEU A 177 7.26 -11.43 12.00
CA LEU A 177 8.20 -12.11 12.90
C LEU A 177 9.01 -13.20 12.16
N ILE A 178 8.35 -14.02 11.33
CA ILE A 178 9.01 -15.02 10.47
C ILE A 178 10.02 -14.35 9.54
N GLN A 179 9.65 -13.24 8.90
CA GLN A 179 10.52 -12.54 7.95
C GLN A 179 11.75 -11.92 8.64
N MET A 180 11.60 -11.46 9.89
CA MET A 180 12.72 -10.96 10.70
C MET A 180 13.67 -12.08 11.13
N LYS A 181 13.20 -13.33 11.22
CA LYS A 181 13.82 -14.39 12.03
C LYS A 181 13.93 -13.97 13.50
N ALA A 182 12.85 -13.44 14.05
CA ALA A 182 12.81 -12.93 15.42
C ALA A 182 13.14 -14.04 16.44
N HIS A 183 14.04 -13.72 17.38
CA HIS A 183 14.43 -14.59 18.50
C HIS A 183 13.47 -14.46 19.69
N GLY A 184 13.32 -15.53 20.46
CA GLY A 184 12.59 -15.50 21.74
C GLY A 184 11.08 -15.31 21.62
N VAL A 185 10.49 -15.42 20.42
CA VAL A 185 9.04 -15.17 20.20
C VAL A 185 8.22 -16.43 19.99
N ARG A 186 8.85 -17.62 19.91
CA ARG A 186 8.15 -18.87 19.60
C ARG A 186 7.02 -19.18 20.59
N ALA A 187 7.30 -19.08 21.89
CA ALA A 187 6.31 -19.31 22.95
C ALA A 187 5.09 -18.36 22.86
N ARG A 188 5.28 -17.16 22.30
CA ARG A 188 4.18 -16.21 22.07
C ARG A 188 3.33 -16.59 20.86
N ILE A 189 3.88 -17.34 19.90
CA ILE A 189 3.19 -17.74 18.66
C ILE A 189 2.52 -19.12 18.81
N GLU A 190 3.04 -19.99 19.67
CA GLU A 190 2.54 -21.35 19.90
C GLU A 190 1.01 -21.45 20.14
N PRO A 191 0.36 -20.55 20.91
CA PRO A 191 -1.09 -20.60 21.09
C PRO A 191 -1.89 -20.51 19.78
N TYR A 192 -1.33 -19.92 18.73
CA TYR A 192 -2.02 -19.76 17.44
C TYR A 192 -1.98 -21.02 16.56
N LEU A 193 -1.34 -22.12 16.99
CA LEU A 193 -1.37 -23.41 16.29
C LEU A 193 -2.77 -24.01 16.22
N THR A 194 -3.62 -23.70 17.20
CA THR A 194 -5.02 -24.15 17.30
C THR A 194 -6.03 -23.05 17.01
N HIS A 195 -5.59 -21.90 16.50
CA HIS A 195 -6.45 -20.76 16.18
C HIS A 195 -7.61 -21.14 15.24
N SER A 196 -8.78 -20.51 15.36
CA SER A 196 -9.97 -20.85 14.54
C SER A 196 -9.76 -20.64 13.03
N ASP A 197 -9.02 -19.59 12.65
CA ASP A 197 -8.62 -19.30 11.27
C ASP A 197 -7.47 -20.20 10.78
N ALA A 198 -7.71 -20.93 9.68
CA ALA A 198 -6.75 -21.85 9.06
C ALA A 198 -5.49 -21.17 8.52
N SER A 199 -5.58 -19.93 8.05
CA SER A 199 -4.44 -19.14 7.55
C SER A 199 -3.50 -18.78 8.68
N ILE A 200 -4.05 -18.42 9.85
CA ILE A 200 -3.26 -18.15 11.07
C ILE A 200 -2.57 -19.43 11.53
N ARG A 201 -3.29 -20.56 11.62
CA ARG A 201 -2.67 -21.86 11.99
C ARG A 201 -1.52 -22.25 11.05
N LYS A 202 -1.67 -21.95 9.75
CA LYS A 202 -0.62 -22.21 8.75
C LYS A 202 0.64 -21.39 9.03
N GLU A 203 0.52 -20.09 9.26
CA GLU A 203 1.69 -19.25 9.56
C GLU A 203 2.27 -19.58 10.95
N ALA A 204 1.47 -19.92 11.95
CA ALA A 204 1.96 -20.35 13.26
C ALA A 204 2.83 -21.62 13.16
N ARG A 205 2.40 -22.64 12.40
CA ARG A 205 3.23 -23.83 12.13
C ARG A 205 4.54 -23.47 11.44
N ARG A 206 4.47 -22.60 10.43
CA ARG A 206 5.66 -22.10 9.73
C ARG A 206 6.60 -21.33 10.67
N ALA A 207 6.07 -20.60 11.65
CA ALA A 207 6.88 -19.94 12.68
C ALA A 207 7.64 -20.97 13.52
N MET A 208 7.00 -22.08 13.90
CA MET A 208 7.65 -23.16 14.63
C MET A 208 8.75 -23.88 13.81
N GLU A 209 8.73 -23.79 12.49
CA GLU A 209 9.79 -24.36 11.66
C GLU A 209 10.95 -23.39 11.41
N ARG A 210 10.67 -22.08 11.35
CA ARG A 210 11.61 -21.09 10.79
C ARG A 210 12.19 -20.10 11.78
N LEU A 211 11.54 -19.93 12.94
CA LEU A 211 12.04 -19.03 13.97
C LEU A 211 13.08 -19.73 14.83
N PRO A 212 14.19 -19.05 15.15
CA PRO A 212 15.12 -19.54 16.15
C PRO A 212 14.42 -19.62 17.51
N GLU A 213 15.00 -20.41 18.42
CA GLU A 213 14.61 -20.40 19.83
C GLU A 213 14.74 -18.98 20.41
#